data_AF-A0A522U4H3-F1
#
_entry.id   AF-A0A522U4H3-F1
#
_cell.length_a   1.000
_cell.length_b   1.000
_cell.length_c   1.000
_cell.angle_alpha   90.00
_cell.angle_beta   90.00
_cell.angle_gamma   90.00
#
_symmetry.space_group_name_H-M   'P 1'
#
loop_
_entity.id
_entity.type
_entity.pdbx_description
1 polymer ?
#
loop_
_entity_poly.entity_id
_entity_poly.type
_entity_poly.pdbx_seq_one_letter_code
_entity_poly.pdbx_strand_id
1 'polypeptide(L)'
;MPRHIVSFVIVLFLAPLIIATVGALTLSKNLLAPQFYKTTLKKADAYNQALRLAPGIIYSQLIKENKAAVSLSEADIAGALADIFSAQWLETNSDKAIDQVVGYLNGTEPSIDFTVSVKDQKAAAAKNLSALVRKNYNALPVCSPMEIIDFQLRAQRGENPAVTCRNPAMSEEKAMRDFDAELKIFLKQIPDTVDVGEALAPKQSELALARAYAARAKQGAGVAAVVALALLAVIALIHKKNKKALLAWLAAPLAASSLWFFANAAQIKTRLLDAVHLSPTPEAARAFIMNLLQTGLDELFRGVKNASVVLFIAALVLFVLAWKSRKENAPAGL
;
A
#
# COMPACT_ATOMS: atom_id res chain seq x y z
N MET A 1 -30.27 44.26 4.80
CA MET A 1 -29.73 43.43 3.70
C MET A 1 -30.79 42.43 3.25
N PRO A 2 -31.01 42.18 1.96
CA PRO A 2 -31.96 41.17 1.50
C PRO A 2 -31.56 39.80 2.04
N ARG A 3 -32.48 39.05 2.64
CA ARG A 3 -32.22 37.71 3.23
C ARG A 3 -31.50 36.78 2.24
N HIS A 4 -31.79 36.91 0.95
CA HIS A 4 -31.15 36.17 -0.13
C HIS A 4 -29.66 36.43 -0.28
N ILE A 5 -29.18 37.67 -0.05
CA ILE A 5 -27.76 37.99 -0.13
C ILE A 5 -27.01 37.30 1.02
N VAL A 6 -27.55 37.37 2.24
CA VAL A 6 -26.94 36.71 3.41
C VAL A 6 -26.87 35.20 3.19
N SER A 7 -27.94 34.56 2.71
CA SER A 7 -27.94 33.12 2.42
C SER A 7 -26.97 32.74 1.31
N PHE A 8 -26.86 33.56 0.27
CA PHE A 8 -25.88 33.33 -0.80
C PHE A 8 -24.45 33.34 -0.28
N VAL A 9 -24.09 34.34 0.54
CA VAL A 9 -22.77 34.41 1.18
C VAL A 9 -22.53 33.19 2.06
N ILE A 10 -23.50 32.77 2.88
CA ILE A 10 -23.36 31.56 3.71
C ILE A 10 -23.11 30.33 2.84
N VAL A 11 -23.87 30.13 1.76
CA VAL A 11 -23.69 28.97 0.86
C VAL A 11 -22.31 28.96 0.21
N LEU A 12 -21.79 30.13 -0.18
CA LEU A 12 -20.46 30.26 -0.78
C LEU A 12 -19.35 29.74 0.14
N PHE A 13 -19.46 29.97 1.45
CA PHE A 13 -18.51 29.44 2.45
C PHE A 13 -18.84 28.01 2.88
N LEU A 14 -20.11 27.64 2.90
CA LEU A 14 -20.57 26.35 3.38
C LEU A 14 -20.23 25.21 2.41
N ALA A 15 -20.33 25.44 1.10
CA ALA A 15 -19.98 24.41 0.10
C ALA A 15 -18.52 23.93 0.19
N PRO A 16 -17.48 24.81 0.20
CA PRO A 16 -16.09 24.38 0.36
C PRO A 16 -15.84 23.78 1.75
N LEU A 17 -16.52 24.27 2.80
CA LEU A 17 -16.42 23.68 4.13
C LEU A 17 -16.94 22.23 4.15
N ILE A 18 -18.08 21.96 3.51
CA ILE A 18 -18.62 20.59 3.36
C ILE A 18 -17.66 19.73 2.54
N ILE A 19 -17.09 20.24 1.44
CA ILE A 19 -16.09 19.53 0.64
C ILE A 19 -14.88 19.14 1.51
N ALA A 20 -14.30 20.09 2.23
CA ALA A 20 -13.15 19.84 3.10
C ALA A 20 -13.50 18.82 4.20
N THR A 21 -14.68 18.94 4.81
CA THR A 21 -15.15 18.03 5.86
C THR A 21 -15.33 16.60 5.33
N VAL A 22 -16.05 16.43 4.24
CA VAL A 22 -16.32 15.12 3.63
C VAL A 22 -15.02 14.49 3.14
N GLY A 23 -14.15 15.27 2.52
CA GLY A 23 -12.82 14.83 2.10
C GLY A 23 -11.99 14.34 3.27
N ALA A 24 -11.85 15.15 4.33
CA ALA A 24 -11.07 14.80 5.51
C ALA A 24 -11.65 13.58 6.25
N LEU A 25 -12.98 13.49 6.40
CA LEU A 25 -13.62 12.33 7.01
C LEU A 25 -13.45 11.06 6.17
N THR A 26 -13.54 11.16 4.84
CA THR A 26 -13.36 10.01 3.95
C THR A 26 -11.91 9.53 3.95
N LEU A 27 -10.96 10.46 3.88
CA LEU A 27 -9.53 10.17 4.00
C LEU A 27 -9.23 9.52 5.35
N SER A 28 -9.70 10.08 6.45
CA SER A 28 -9.50 9.51 7.78
C SER A 28 -10.12 8.12 7.92
N LYS A 29 -11.35 7.92 7.43
CA LYS A 29 -12.03 6.60 7.50
C LYS A 29 -11.37 5.53 6.64
N ASN A 30 -10.82 5.89 5.49
CA ASN A 30 -10.21 4.92 4.58
C ASN A 30 -8.71 4.75 4.84
N LEU A 31 -7.93 5.83 4.80
CA LEU A 31 -6.47 5.76 4.95
C LEU A 31 -6.01 5.37 6.36
N LEU A 32 -6.85 5.54 7.38
CA LEU A 32 -6.54 5.06 8.73
C LEU A 32 -7.34 3.80 9.10
N ALA A 33 -7.98 3.15 8.12
CA ALA A 33 -8.55 1.82 8.32
C ALA A 33 -7.56 0.77 7.81
N PRO A 34 -7.18 -0.22 8.64
CA PRO A 34 -6.29 -1.30 8.18
C PRO A 34 -6.84 -2.02 6.94
N GLN A 35 -8.16 -2.21 6.90
CA GLN A 35 -8.86 -2.89 5.80
C GLN A 35 -8.65 -2.26 4.44
N PHE A 36 -8.42 -0.94 4.37
CA PHE A 36 -8.11 -0.27 3.12
C PHE A 36 -6.82 -0.83 2.48
N TYR A 37 -5.75 -0.93 3.27
CA TYR A 37 -4.45 -1.44 2.79
C TYR A 37 -4.51 -2.93 2.49
N LYS A 38 -5.13 -3.73 3.38
CA LYS A 38 -5.30 -5.18 3.21
C LYS A 38 -6.05 -5.50 1.92
N THR A 39 -7.18 -4.82 1.69
CA THR A 39 -7.99 -4.96 0.47
C THR A 39 -7.22 -4.50 -0.76
N THR A 40 -6.45 -3.40 -0.65
CA THR A 40 -5.66 -2.86 -1.77
C THR A 40 -4.55 -3.84 -2.18
N LEU A 41 -3.78 -4.36 -1.23
CA LEU A 41 -2.74 -5.36 -1.50
C LEU A 41 -3.31 -6.61 -2.15
N LYS A 42 -4.45 -7.11 -1.64
CA LYS A 42 -5.13 -8.28 -2.20
C LYS A 42 -5.64 -8.05 -3.63
N LYS A 43 -6.32 -6.92 -3.88
CA LYS A 43 -6.82 -6.57 -5.22
C LYS A 43 -5.71 -6.32 -6.23
N ALA A 44 -4.58 -5.78 -5.78
CA ALA A 44 -3.41 -5.56 -6.62
C ALA A 44 -2.58 -6.84 -6.87
N ASP A 45 -3.01 -8.00 -6.34
CA ASP A 45 -2.27 -9.27 -6.39
C ASP A 45 -0.85 -9.14 -5.82
N ALA A 46 -0.68 -8.27 -4.81
CA ALA A 46 0.63 -7.81 -4.38
C ALA A 46 1.49 -8.93 -3.80
N TYR A 47 0.89 -9.87 -3.08
CA TYR A 47 1.61 -10.98 -2.47
C TYR A 47 2.17 -11.94 -3.53
N ASN A 48 1.40 -12.27 -4.57
CA ASN A 48 1.89 -13.13 -5.66
C ASN A 48 2.93 -12.40 -6.52
N GLN A 49 2.76 -11.10 -6.75
CA GLN A 49 3.78 -10.32 -7.45
C GLN A 49 5.09 -10.23 -6.66
N ALA A 50 5.03 -10.02 -5.34
CA ALA A 50 6.21 -10.04 -4.48
C ALA A 50 6.95 -11.38 -4.57
N LEU A 51 6.23 -12.50 -4.57
CA LEU A 51 6.82 -13.84 -4.73
C LEU A 51 7.45 -14.05 -6.10
N ARG A 52 6.92 -13.45 -7.17
CA ARG A 52 7.53 -13.52 -8.51
C ARG A 52 8.81 -12.70 -8.62
N LEU A 53 8.89 -11.59 -7.89
CA LEU A 53 10.05 -10.69 -7.91
C LEU A 53 11.18 -11.14 -6.98
N ALA A 54 10.84 -11.82 -5.87
CA ALA A 54 11.80 -12.23 -4.85
C ALA A 54 12.98 -13.05 -5.39
N PRO A 55 12.80 -14.07 -6.25
CA PRO A 55 13.91 -14.86 -6.78
C PRO A 55 14.99 -14.05 -7.49
N GLY A 56 14.61 -13.06 -8.30
CA GLY A 56 15.59 -12.22 -9.01
C GLY A 56 16.42 -11.35 -8.07
N ILE A 57 15.80 -10.82 -7.01
CA ILE A 57 16.49 -10.06 -5.96
C ILE A 57 17.47 -10.98 -5.22
N ILE A 58 16.99 -12.15 -4.78
CA ILE A 58 17.78 -13.14 -4.06
C ILE A 58 18.94 -13.63 -4.94
N TYR A 59 18.70 -13.94 -6.21
CA TYR A 59 19.71 -14.34 -7.19
C TYR A 59 20.81 -13.28 -7.33
N SER A 60 20.43 -12.01 -7.46
CA SER A 60 21.40 -10.92 -7.57
C SER A 60 22.29 -10.76 -6.33
N GLN A 61 21.80 -11.09 -5.14
CA GLN A 61 22.58 -11.00 -3.90
C GLN A 61 23.42 -12.26 -3.65
N LEU A 62 22.85 -13.45 -3.86
CA LEU A 62 23.55 -14.72 -3.61
C LEU A 62 24.59 -15.05 -4.68
N ILE A 63 24.26 -14.89 -5.96
CA ILE A 63 25.10 -15.41 -7.05
C ILE A 63 26.06 -14.35 -7.56
N LYS A 64 25.58 -13.11 -7.73
CA LYS A 64 26.41 -12.02 -8.27
C LYS A 64 27.47 -11.54 -7.27
N GLU A 65 27.12 -11.49 -5.99
CA GLU A 65 28.04 -11.01 -4.94
C GLU A 65 28.82 -12.15 -4.29
N ASN A 66 28.19 -13.33 -4.13
CA ASN A 66 28.78 -14.45 -3.39
C ASN A 66 29.42 -15.55 -4.26
N LYS A 67 29.59 -15.31 -5.57
CA LYS A 67 30.38 -16.15 -6.50
C LYS A 67 30.14 -17.66 -6.29
N ALA A 68 28.88 -18.08 -6.21
CA ALA A 68 28.54 -19.46 -5.85
C ALA A 68 29.23 -20.48 -6.77
N ALA A 69 29.73 -21.56 -6.18
CA ALA A 69 30.55 -22.56 -6.87
C ALA A 69 29.83 -23.21 -8.06
N VAL A 70 28.51 -23.42 -8.01
CA VAL A 70 27.75 -24.07 -9.10
C VAL A 70 26.96 -23.02 -9.87
N SER A 71 26.97 -23.10 -11.20
CA SER A 71 26.13 -22.28 -12.06
C SER A 71 24.66 -22.64 -11.83
N LEU A 72 23.98 -21.85 -11.00
CA LEU A 72 22.54 -21.89 -10.82
C LEU A 72 21.93 -20.80 -11.70
N SER A 73 20.86 -21.11 -12.42
CA SER A 73 20.06 -20.08 -13.08
C SER A 73 19.13 -19.40 -12.07
N GLU A 74 18.65 -18.20 -12.40
CA GLU A 74 17.61 -17.52 -11.63
C GLU A 74 16.35 -18.39 -11.48
N ALA A 75 15.99 -19.13 -12.54
CA ALA A 75 14.84 -20.05 -12.54
C ALA A 75 15.03 -21.22 -11.57
N ASP A 76 16.25 -21.74 -11.42
CA ASP A 76 16.54 -22.81 -10.47
C ASP A 76 16.35 -22.33 -9.03
N ILE A 77 16.88 -21.14 -8.71
CA ILE A 77 16.70 -20.52 -7.39
C ILE A 77 15.22 -20.22 -7.14
N ALA A 78 14.52 -19.66 -8.13
CA ALA A 78 13.09 -19.42 -8.05
C ALA A 78 12.32 -20.71 -7.71
N GLY A 79 12.61 -21.81 -8.40
CA GLY A 79 12.00 -23.11 -8.14
C GLY A 79 12.31 -23.66 -6.75
N ALA A 80 13.55 -23.52 -6.26
CA ALA A 80 13.93 -23.98 -4.93
C ALA A 80 13.28 -23.17 -3.79
N LEU A 81 12.94 -21.91 -4.05
CA LEU A 81 12.40 -21.00 -3.03
C LEU A 81 10.88 -20.79 -3.13
N ALA A 82 10.24 -21.21 -4.23
CA ALA A 82 8.82 -20.97 -4.51
C ALA A 82 7.88 -21.41 -3.39
N ASP A 83 8.22 -22.50 -2.68
CA ASP A 83 7.36 -23.10 -1.65
C ASP A 83 7.65 -22.59 -0.23
N ILE A 84 8.67 -21.75 -0.06
CA ILE A 84 9.12 -21.32 1.28
C ILE A 84 8.21 -20.21 1.81
N PHE A 85 7.85 -19.28 0.94
CA PHE A 85 6.94 -18.19 1.26
C PHE A 85 5.67 -18.37 0.43
N SER A 86 4.58 -18.74 1.09
CA SER A 86 3.27 -18.75 0.43
C SER A 86 2.67 -17.34 0.43
N ALA A 87 1.81 -17.07 -0.55
CA ALA A 87 1.07 -15.80 -0.59
C ALA A 87 0.27 -15.58 0.69
N GLN A 88 -0.29 -16.65 1.26
CA GLN A 88 -1.01 -16.61 2.53
C GLN A 88 -0.11 -16.24 3.72
N TRP A 89 1.14 -16.72 3.75
CA TRP A 89 2.09 -16.35 4.79
C TRP A 89 2.44 -14.85 4.70
N LEU A 90 2.69 -14.33 3.48
CA LEU A 90 2.93 -12.92 3.27
C LEU A 90 1.71 -12.07 3.64
N GLU A 91 0.51 -12.48 3.22
CA GLU A 91 -0.76 -11.82 3.57
C GLU A 91 -0.92 -11.74 5.09
N THR A 92 -0.80 -12.88 5.78
CA THR A 92 -0.98 -12.94 7.24
C THR A 92 -0.01 -12.04 8.00
N ASN A 93 1.27 -12.04 7.63
CA ASN A 93 2.27 -11.22 8.32
C ASN A 93 2.18 -9.75 7.94
N SER A 94 1.92 -9.43 6.66
CA SER A 94 1.71 -8.05 6.22
C SER A 94 0.46 -7.45 6.88
N ASP A 95 -0.61 -8.22 7.01
CA ASP A 95 -1.85 -7.76 7.64
C ASP A 95 -1.66 -7.37 9.10
N LYS A 96 -0.89 -8.16 9.85
CA LYS A 96 -0.54 -7.85 11.24
C LYS A 96 0.35 -6.61 11.34
N ALA A 97 1.34 -6.47 10.45
CA ALA A 97 2.17 -5.28 10.37
C ALA A 97 1.32 -4.03 10.07
N ILE A 98 0.39 -4.12 9.12
CA ILE A 98 -0.55 -3.05 8.78
C ILE A 98 -1.42 -2.68 9.97
N ASP A 99 -1.98 -3.66 10.68
CA ASP A 99 -2.81 -3.40 11.86
C ASP A 99 -2.05 -2.57 12.90
N GLN A 100 -0.78 -2.92 13.17
CA GLN A 100 0.03 -2.15 14.12
C GLN A 100 0.42 -0.76 13.61
N VAL A 101 0.89 -0.64 12.36
CA VAL A 101 1.26 0.67 11.79
C VAL A 101 0.05 1.60 11.78
N VAL A 102 -1.11 1.11 11.35
CA VAL A 102 -2.34 1.90 11.32
C VAL A 102 -2.85 2.18 12.73
N GLY A 103 -2.72 1.24 13.67
CA GLY A 103 -3.01 1.45 15.08
C GLY A 103 -2.16 2.57 15.70
N TYR A 104 -0.87 2.59 15.37
CA TYR A 104 0.04 3.66 15.78
C TYR A 104 -0.38 5.02 15.20
N LEU A 105 -0.70 5.08 13.90
CA LEU A 105 -1.15 6.31 13.24
C LEU A 105 -2.48 6.83 13.79
N ASN A 106 -3.39 5.93 14.18
CA ASN A 106 -4.63 6.28 14.88
C ASN A 106 -4.42 6.67 16.34
N GLY A 107 -3.25 6.37 16.89
CA GLY A 107 -2.92 6.52 18.30
C GLY A 107 -3.61 5.53 19.22
N THR A 108 -4.13 4.42 18.69
CA THR A 108 -4.59 3.28 19.50
C THR A 108 -3.42 2.44 19.99
N GLU A 109 -2.30 2.46 19.26
CA GLU A 109 -1.04 1.84 19.68
C GLU A 109 0.02 2.90 20.04
N PRO A 110 0.81 2.71 21.12
CA PRO A 110 1.86 3.64 21.52
C PRO A 110 3.10 3.53 20.62
N SER A 111 3.37 2.35 20.07
CA SER A 111 4.57 1.97 19.30
C SER A 111 4.19 0.97 18.20
N ILE A 112 5.16 0.64 17.34
CA ILE A 112 5.04 -0.41 16.32
C ILE A 112 6.01 -1.51 16.75
N ASP A 113 5.48 -2.52 17.43
CA ASP A 113 6.24 -3.64 18.01
C ASP A 113 5.74 -4.93 17.37
N PHE A 114 6.15 -5.17 16.12
CA PHE A 114 5.76 -6.35 15.36
C PHE A 114 6.99 -7.08 14.83
N THR A 115 7.14 -8.33 15.28
CA THR A 115 8.24 -9.20 14.90
C THR A 115 7.71 -10.40 14.13
N VAL A 116 8.30 -10.69 12.98
CA VAL A 116 8.01 -11.87 12.16
C VAL A 116 9.16 -12.84 12.29
N SER A 117 8.92 -14.07 12.75
CA SER A 117 9.94 -15.12 12.67
C SER A 117 10.03 -15.65 11.24
N VAL A 118 11.26 -15.72 10.73
CA VAL A 118 11.60 -16.32 9.44
C VAL A 118 12.47 -17.57 9.60
N LYS A 119 12.60 -18.08 10.82
CA LYS A 119 13.51 -19.18 11.17
C LYS A 119 13.21 -20.45 10.37
N ASP A 120 11.94 -20.81 10.26
CA ASP A 120 11.51 -22.01 9.53
C ASP A 120 11.73 -21.83 8.02
N GLN A 121 11.47 -20.63 7.50
CA GLN A 121 11.69 -20.27 6.11
C GLN A 121 13.18 -20.32 5.75
N LYS A 122 14.05 -19.83 6.64
CA LYS A 122 15.51 -19.94 6.50
C LYS A 122 15.98 -21.40 6.51
N ALA A 123 15.46 -22.22 7.43
CA ALA A 123 15.80 -23.63 7.49
C ALA A 123 15.34 -24.39 6.23
N ALA A 124 14.14 -24.09 5.72
CA ALA A 124 13.63 -24.62 4.47
C ALA A 124 14.46 -24.15 3.27
N ALA A 125 14.86 -22.88 3.23
CA ALA A 125 15.74 -22.33 2.19
C ALA A 125 17.09 -23.04 2.17
N ALA A 126 17.71 -23.23 3.34
CA ALA A 126 18.96 -23.97 3.45
C ALA A 126 18.83 -25.35 2.82
N LYS A 127 17.80 -26.10 3.24
CA LYS A 127 17.55 -27.46 2.76
C LYS A 127 17.31 -27.51 1.26
N ASN A 128 16.46 -26.63 0.73
CA ASN A 128 16.08 -26.64 -0.69
C ASN A 128 17.25 -26.21 -1.59
N LEU A 129 18.02 -25.20 -1.19
CA LEU A 129 19.20 -24.75 -1.93
C LEU A 129 20.31 -25.81 -1.91
N SER A 130 20.59 -26.44 -0.76
CA SER A 130 21.55 -27.56 -0.69
C SER A 130 21.11 -28.74 -1.56
N ALA A 131 19.82 -29.08 -1.59
CA ALA A 131 19.30 -30.12 -2.46
C ALA A 131 19.44 -29.77 -3.95
N LEU A 132 19.16 -28.50 -4.32
CA LEU A 132 19.32 -28.00 -5.68
C LEU A 132 20.78 -28.05 -6.14
N VAL A 133 21.71 -27.56 -5.32
CA VAL A 133 23.14 -27.57 -5.63
C VAL A 133 23.67 -28.99 -5.77
N ARG A 134 23.26 -29.91 -4.89
CA ARG A 134 23.61 -31.32 -5.00
C ARG A 134 23.12 -31.93 -6.31
N LYS A 135 21.86 -31.70 -6.66
CA LYS A 135 21.27 -32.17 -7.92
C LYS A 135 22.07 -31.66 -9.13
N ASN A 136 22.38 -30.37 -9.15
CA ASN A 136 23.11 -29.76 -10.28
C ASN A 136 24.57 -30.22 -10.32
N TYR A 137 25.25 -30.32 -9.18
CA TYR A 137 26.62 -30.86 -9.11
C TYR A 137 26.70 -32.30 -9.63
N ASN A 138 25.71 -33.13 -9.29
CA ASN A 138 25.68 -34.53 -9.73
C ASN A 138 25.39 -34.70 -11.23
N ALA A 139 24.77 -33.69 -11.86
CA ALA A 139 24.53 -33.65 -13.29
C ALA A 139 25.74 -33.15 -14.11
N LEU A 140 26.79 -32.63 -13.46
CA LEU A 140 27.99 -32.17 -14.15
C LEU A 140 28.84 -33.33 -14.70
N PRO A 141 29.48 -33.15 -15.86
CA PRO A 141 30.44 -34.12 -16.39
C PRO A 141 31.67 -34.22 -15.48
N VAL A 142 32.39 -35.34 -15.52
CA VAL A 142 33.65 -35.48 -14.77
C VAL A 142 34.73 -34.61 -15.42
N CYS A 143 35.47 -33.83 -14.62
CA CYS A 143 36.53 -32.97 -15.11
C CYS A 143 37.66 -33.78 -15.75
N SER A 144 38.20 -33.30 -16.86
CA SER A 144 39.50 -33.72 -17.37
C SER A 144 40.64 -33.23 -16.46
N PRO A 145 41.82 -33.90 -16.47
CA PRO A 145 42.97 -33.45 -15.69
C PRO A 145 43.37 -32.00 -15.96
N MET A 146 43.25 -31.54 -17.21
CA MET A 146 43.57 -30.15 -17.59
C MET A 146 42.59 -29.13 -17.01
N GLU A 147 41.29 -29.45 -16.96
CA GLU A 147 40.28 -28.58 -16.35
C GLU A 147 40.48 -28.44 -14.83
N ILE A 148 40.92 -29.52 -14.16
CA ILE A 148 41.24 -29.47 -12.72
C ILE A 148 42.42 -28.53 -12.46
N ILE A 149 43.47 -28.62 -13.27
CA ILE A 149 44.65 -27.75 -13.15
C ILE A 149 44.28 -26.29 -13.42
N ASP A 150 43.51 -26.01 -14.47
CA ASP A 150 43.05 -24.65 -14.77
C ASP A 150 42.19 -24.07 -13.64
N PHE A 151 41.23 -24.85 -13.12
CA PHE A 151 40.40 -24.44 -11.98
C PHE A 151 41.26 -24.08 -10.75
N GLN A 152 42.25 -24.92 -10.41
CA GLN A 152 43.16 -24.67 -9.28
C GLN A 152 44.04 -23.44 -9.50
N LEU A 153 44.57 -23.24 -10.70
CA LEU A 153 45.39 -22.06 -11.03
C LEU A 153 44.58 -20.76 -10.98
N ARG A 154 43.32 -20.80 -11.41
CA ARG A 154 42.40 -19.65 -11.27
C ARG A 154 42.07 -19.38 -9.81
N ALA A 155 41.74 -20.41 -9.03
CA ALA A 155 41.49 -20.28 -7.60
C ALA A 155 42.70 -19.68 -6.84
N GLN A 156 43.93 -20.10 -7.18
CA GLN A 156 45.16 -19.53 -6.60
C GLN A 156 45.37 -18.05 -6.95
N ARG A 157 44.86 -17.60 -8.10
CA ARG A 157 44.87 -16.18 -8.50
C ARG A 157 43.75 -15.36 -7.85
N GLY A 158 42.95 -15.96 -6.96
CA GLY A 158 41.77 -15.34 -6.37
C GLY A 158 40.60 -15.20 -7.36
N GLU A 159 40.70 -15.81 -8.53
CA GLU A 159 39.58 -15.94 -9.44
C GLU A 159 38.65 -17.04 -8.89
N ASN A 160 37.33 -16.85 -8.98
CA ASN A 160 36.37 -17.87 -8.57
C ASN A 160 35.65 -18.39 -9.83
N PRO A 161 36.27 -19.32 -10.58
CA PRO A 161 35.65 -19.88 -11.77
C PRO A 161 34.40 -20.67 -11.39
N ALA A 162 33.32 -20.51 -12.15
CA ALA A 162 32.14 -21.35 -11.98
C ALA A 162 32.53 -22.83 -12.18
N VAL A 163 32.02 -23.72 -11.32
CA VAL A 163 32.23 -25.17 -11.43
C VAL A 163 31.40 -25.67 -12.61
N THR A 164 32.10 -26.04 -13.68
CA THR A 164 31.50 -26.59 -14.91
C THR A 164 31.61 -28.12 -15.00
N CYS A 165 32.39 -28.74 -14.13
CA CYS A 165 32.63 -30.18 -14.10
C CYS A 165 32.88 -30.67 -12.67
N ARG A 166 32.71 -31.97 -12.45
CA ARG A 166 32.91 -32.66 -11.16
C ARG A 166 34.34 -33.19 -11.05
N ASN A 167 35.08 -32.76 -10.02
CA ASN A 167 36.43 -33.26 -9.75
C ASN A 167 36.37 -34.71 -9.22
N PRO A 168 36.94 -35.71 -9.93
CA PRO A 168 36.89 -37.11 -9.52
C PRO A 168 37.67 -37.40 -8.23
N ALA A 169 38.63 -36.56 -7.85
CA ALA A 169 39.38 -36.69 -6.58
C ALA A 169 38.63 -36.09 -5.38
N MET A 170 37.52 -35.37 -5.60
CA MET A 170 36.71 -34.78 -4.55
C MET A 170 35.40 -35.56 -4.41
N SER A 171 35.15 -36.10 -3.21
CA SER A 171 33.87 -36.75 -2.94
C SER A 171 32.74 -35.72 -2.98
N GLU A 172 31.56 -36.14 -3.45
CA GLU A 172 30.33 -35.34 -3.40
C GLU A 172 30.11 -34.77 -1.99
N GLU A 173 30.30 -35.60 -0.96
CA GLU A 173 30.12 -35.19 0.42
C GLU A 173 31.06 -34.06 0.82
N LYS A 174 32.33 -34.07 0.35
CA LYS A 174 33.26 -32.97 0.61
C LYS A 174 32.81 -31.69 -0.10
N ALA A 175 32.44 -31.78 -1.38
CA ALA A 175 31.96 -30.62 -2.14
C ALA A 175 30.69 -30.00 -1.52
N MET A 176 29.74 -30.84 -1.08
CA MET A 176 28.51 -30.37 -0.44
C MET A 176 28.74 -29.82 0.97
N ARG A 177 29.71 -30.35 1.72
CA ARG A 177 30.07 -29.79 3.05
C ARG A 177 30.58 -28.35 2.95
N ASP A 178 31.42 -28.07 1.96
CA ASP A 178 31.96 -26.71 1.75
C ASP A 178 30.82 -25.74 1.35
N PHE A 179 29.94 -26.15 0.44
CA PHE A 179 28.75 -25.37 0.09
C PHE A 179 27.80 -25.15 1.27
N ASP A 180 27.48 -26.19 2.04
CA ASP A 180 26.59 -26.08 3.20
C ASP A 180 27.17 -25.16 4.28
N ALA A 181 28.51 -25.12 4.42
CA ALA A 181 29.18 -24.21 5.33
C ALA A 181 29.03 -22.75 4.88
N GLU A 182 29.26 -22.46 3.60
CA GLU A 182 29.07 -21.12 3.03
C GLU A 182 27.61 -20.67 3.09
N LEU A 183 26.68 -21.57 2.74
CA LEU A 183 25.25 -21.29 2.82
C LEU A 183 24.83 -21.00 4.26
N LYS A 184 25.35 -21.73 5.25
CA LYS A 184 25.12 -21.43 6.67
C LYS A 184 25.68 -20.06 7.07
N ILE A 185 26.84 -19.66 6.56
CA ILE A 185 27.40 -18.33 6.83
C ILE A 185 26.49 -17.24 6.25
N PHE A 186 26.08 -17.39 4.99
CA PHE A 186 25.15 -16.46 4.35
C PHE A 186 23.82 -16.38 5.12
N LEU A 187 23.20 -17.51 5.43
CA LEU A 187 21.92 -17.54 6.15
C LEU A 187 22.02 -17.02 7.59
N LYS A 188 23.21 -17.02 8.21
CA LYS A 188 23.42 -16.37 9.52
C LYS A 188 23.37 -14.84 9.45
N GLN A 189 23.64 -14.25 8.28
CA GLN A 189 23.54 -12.80 8.10
C GLN A 189 22.08 -12.32 8.05
N ILE A 190 21.17 -13.20 7.62
CA ILE A 190 19.73 -12.95 7.68
C ILE A 190 19.29 -13.17 9.14
N PRO A 191 18.58 -12.25 9.79
CA PRO A 191 18.11 -12.47 11.15
C PRO A 191 17.02 -13.57 11.20
N ASP A 192 16.89 -14.29 12.32
CA ASP A 192 15.82 -15.28 12.52
C ASP A 192 14.45 -14.63 12.73
N THR A 193 14.46 -13.35 13.05
CA THR A 193 13.30 -12.52 13.31
C THR A 193 13.48 -11.17 12.62
N VAL A 194 12.47 -10.73 11.89
CA VAL A 194 12.42 -9.39 11.29
C VAL A 194 11.54 -8.53 12.16
N ASP A 195 12.12 -7.50 12.77
CA ASP A 195 11.40 -6.49 13.53
C ASP A 195 10.97 -5.35 12.60
N VAL A 196 9.66 -5.21 12.41
CA VAL A 196 9.09 -4.16 11.56
C VAL A 196 9.22 -2.78 12.20
N GLY A 197 9.18 -2.70 13.54
CA GLY A 197 9.44 -1.47 14.28
C GLY A 197 10.86 -0.97 14.03
N GLU A 198 11.85 -1.86 14.13
CA GLU A 198 13.25 -1.55 13.83
C GLU A 198 13.44 -1.14 12.36
N ALA A 199 12.83 -1.86 11.42
CA ALA A 199 12.89 -1.52 9.99
C ALA A 199 12.28 -0.13 9.70
N LEU A 200 11.30 0.30 10.51
CA LEU A 200 10.66 1.61 10.41
C LEU A 200 11.32 2.68 11.29
N ALA A 201 12.30 2.33 12.15
CA ALA A 201 12.96 3.28 13.04
C ALA A 201 13.59 4.48 12.29
N PRO A 202 14.25 4.32 11.11
CA PRO A 202 14.74 5.46 10.33
C PRO A 202 13.63 6.42 9.87
N LYS A 203 12.37 5.95 9.86
CA LYS A 203 11.17 6.69 9.44
C LYS A 203 10.28 7.10 10.62
N GLN A 204 10.72 6.90 11.85
CA GLN A 204 9.90 7.15 13.04
C GLN A 204 9.48 8.62 13.18
N SER A 205 10.34 9.56 12.78
CA SER A 205 10.01 11.00 12.77
C SER A 205 8.92 11.34 11.74
N GLU A 206 8.99 10.76 10.54
CA GLU A 206 7.97 10.89 9.50
C GLU A 206 6.65 10.27 9.95
N LEU A 207 6.69 9.11 10.61
CA LEU A 207 5.51 8.44 11.16
C LEU A 207 4.87 9.22 12.32
N ALA A 208 5.67 9.79 13.22
CA ALA A 208 5.18 10.64 14.30
C ALA A 208 4.51 11.91 13.75
N LEU A 209 5.10 12.51 12.71
CA LEU A 209 4.52 13.64 12.00
C LEU A 209 3.20 13.24 11.32
N ALA A 210 3.17 12.09 10.64
CA ALA A 210 1.95 11.55 10.01
C ALA A 210 0.84 11.31 11.04
N ARG A 211 1.16 10.72 12.20
CA ARG A 211 0.24 10.55 13.33
C ARG A 211 -0.32 11.90 13.82
N ALA A 212 0.55 12.89 13.98
CA ALA A 212 0.13 14.24 14.40
C ALA A 212 -0.77 14.91 13.35
N TYR A 213 -0.47 14.77 12.05
CA TYR A 213 -1.34 15.26 10.98
C TYR A 213 -2.67 14.53 10.93
N ALA A 214 -2.68 13.20 11.07
CA ALA A 214 -3.90 12.40 11.13
C ALA A 214 -4.81 12.84 12.28
N ALA A 215 -4.24 13.05 13.47
CA ALA A 215 -4.97 13.55 14.64
C ALA A 215 -5.56 14.97 14.39
N ARG A 216 -4.75 15.90 13.85
CA ARG A 216 -5.21 17.26 13.52
C ARG A 216 -6.27 17.26 12.42
N ALA A 217 -6.11 16.44 11.39
CA ALA A 217 -7.10 16.32 10.32
C ALA A 217 -8.44 15.80 10.84
N LYS A 218 -8.42 14.81 11.74
CA LYS A 218 -9.64 14.28 12.39
C LYS A 218 -10.32 15.35 13.25
N GLN A 219 -9.56 16.08 14.06
CA GLN A 219 -10.08 17.18 14.89
C GLN A 219 -10.64 18.31 14.02
N GLY A 220 -9.88 18.74 13.01
CA GLY A 220 -10.29 19.79 12.08
C GLY A 220 -11.55 19.43 11.30
N ALA A 221 -11.69 18.17 10.87
CA ALA A 221 -12.90 17.66 10.24
C ALA A 221 -14.11 17.71 11.20
N GLY A 222 -13.91 17.36 12.48
CA GLY A 222 -14.95 17.48 13.50
C GLY A 222 -15.41 18.92 13.71
N VAL A 223 -14.47 19.86 13.86
CA VAL A 223 -14.77 21.30 13.99
C VAL A 223 -15.48 21.82 12.74
N ALA A 224 -14.98 21.49 11.55
CA ALA A 224 -15.58 21.89 10.28
C ALA A 224 -17.01 21.37 10.13
N ALA A 225 -17.29 20.13 10.55
CA ALA A 225 -18.63 19.57 10.58
C ALA A 225 -19.58 20.36 11.52
N VAL A 226 -19.11 20.71 12.72
CA VAL A 226 -19.90 21.51 13.68
C VAL A 226 -20.20 22.90 13.11
N VAL A 227 -19.21 23.56 12.51
CA VAL A 227 -19.40 24.87 11.86
C VAL A 227 -20.38 24.77 10.69
N ALA A 228 -20.27 23.72 9.86
CA ALA A 228 -21.20 23.49 8.76
C ALA A 228 -22.65 23.32 9.26
N LEU A 229 -22.86 22.56 10.33
CA LEU A 229 -24.17 22.39 10.96
C LEU A 229 -24.70 23.71 11.55
N ALA A 230 -23.84 24.51 12.18
CA ALA A 230 -24.22 25.82 12.70
C ALA A 230 -24.66 26.76 11.57
N LEU A 231 -23.95 26.79 10.44
CA LEU A 231 -24.32 27.59 9.27
C LEU A 231 -25.65 27.12 8.64
N LEU A 232 -25.87 25.80 8.56
CA LEU A 232 -27.17 25.24 8.14
C LEU A 232 -28.31 25.66 9.10
N ALA A 233 -28.06 25.68 10.40
CA ALA A 233 -29.03 26.15 11.39
C ALA A 233 -29.33 27.65 11.24
N VAL A 234 -28.32 28.48 10.92
CA VAL A 234 -28.52 29.91 10.61
C VAL A 234 -29.39 30.08 9.37
N ILE A 235 -29.14 29.33 8.29
CA ILE A 235 -30.02 29.31 7.11
C ILE A 235 -31.45 28.92 7.53
N ALA A 236 -31.59 27.93 8.41
CA ALA A 236 -32.88 27.49 8.92
C ALA A 236 -33.64 28.57 9.68
N LEU A 237 -32.95 29.33 10.53
CA LEU A 237 -33.52 30.45 11.26
C LEU A 237 -33.93 31.60 10.34
N ILE A 238 -33.09 31.96 9.37
CA ILE A 238 -33.37 33.04 8.40
C ILE A 238 -34.64 32.75 7.60
N HIS A 239 -34.85 31.50 7.19
CA HIS A 239 -35.96 31.09 6.33
C HIS A 239 -37.07 30.32 7.06
N LYS A 240 -37.13 30.35 8.39
CA LYS A 240 -38.13 29.62 9.20
C LYS A 240 -39.58 29.86 8.75
N LYS A 241 -39.89 31.07 8.26
CA LYS A 241 -41.24 31.45 7.78
C LYS A 241 -41.52 31.03 6.33
N ASN A 242 -40.49 30.70 5.54
CA ASN A 242 -40.61 30.37 4.12
C ASN A 242 -40.01 28.98 3.87
N LYS A 243 -40.82 27.93 4.06
CA LYS A 243 -40.41 26.53 3.90
C LYS A 243 -39.75 26.24 2.54
N LYS A 244 -40.24 26.87 1.47
CA LYS A 244 -39.66 26.74 0.13
C LYS A 244 -38.23 27.27 0.07
N ALA A 245 -38.03 28.51 0.53
CA ALA A 245 -36.72 29.14 0.54
C ALA A 245 -35.77 28.34 1.45
N LEU A 246 -36.25 27.91 2.61
CA LEU A 246 -35.50 27.07 3.54
C LEU A 246 -34.94 25.81 2.85
N LEU A 247 -35.82 25.01 2.25
CA LEU A 247 -35.43 23.75 1.60
C LEU A 247 -34.47 23.98 0.42
N ALA A 248 -34.72 25.02 -0.39
CA ALA A 248 -33.83 25.37 -1.51
C ALA A 248 -32.43 25.79 -1.03
N TRP A 249 -32.34 26.61 0.02
CA TRP A 249 -31.06 27.09 0.57
C TRP A 249 -30.28 26.02 1.34
N LEU A 250 -30.96 25.01 1.91
CA LEU A 250 -30.30 23.82 2.47
C LEU A 250 -29.81 22.86 1.38
N ALA A 251 -30.53 22.74 0.27
CA ALA A 251 -30.15 21.89 -0.87
C ALA A 251 -28.91 22.43 -1.61
N ALA A 252 -28.83 23.74 -1.79
CA ALA A 252 -27.79 24.41 -2.59
C ALA A 252 -26.34 24.04 -2.22
N PRO A 253 -25.90 24.11 -0.94
CA PRO A 253 -24.53 23.75 -0.59
C PRO A 253 -24.24 22.26 -0.79
N LEU A 254 -25.21 21.37 -0.54
CA LEU A 254 -25.06 19.93 -0.76
C LEU A 254 -24.93 19.60 -2.26
N ALA A 255 -25.74 20.25 -3.11
CA ALA A 255 -25.66 20.11 -4.56
C ALA A 255 -24.31 20.64 -5.09
N ALA A 256 -23.88 21.83 -4.63
CA ALA A 256 -22.61 22.41 -5.04
C ALA A 256 -21.42 21.53 -4.66
N SER A 257 -21.37 21.03 -3.41
CA SER A 257 -20.30 20.15 -2.95
C SER A 257 -20.29 18.81 -3.69
N SER A 258 -21.45 18.20 -3.92
CA SER A 258 -21.52 16.93 -4.66
C SER A 258 -21.07 17.07 -6.11
N LEU A 259 -21.55 18.10 -6.83
CA LEU A 259 -21.12 18.39 -8.20
C LEU A 259 -19.62 18.66 -8.28
N TRP A 260 -19.06 19.40 -7.32
CA TRP A 260 -17.62 19.64 -7.27
C TRP A 260 -16.82 18.34 -7.16
N PHE A 261 -17.22 17.41 -6.28
CA PHE A 261 -16.57 16.10 -6.18
C PHE A 261 -16.66 15.31 -7.48
N PHE A 262 -17.83 15.27 -8.13
CA PHE A 262 -17.98 14.58 -9.41
C PHE A 262 -17.09 15.17 -10.50
N ALA A 263 -17.01 16.50 -10.59
CA ALA A 263 -16.22 17.18 -11.61
C ALA A 263 -14.70 17.02 -11.37
N ASN A 264 -14.25 16.97 -10.11
CA ASN A 264 -12.83 17.03 -9.78
C ASN A 264 -12.21 15.69 -9.36
N ALA A 265 -12.98 14.66 -9.02
CA ALA A 265 -12.43 13.39 -8.51
C ALA A 265 -11.39 12.76 -9.45
N ALA A 266 -11.69 12.70 -10.74
CA ALA A 266 -10.75 12.16 -11.74
C ALA A 266 -9.46 13.00 -11.83
N GLN A 267 -9.58 14.33 -11.84
CA GLN A 267 -8.43 15.24 -11.91
C GLN A 267 -7.56 15.19 -10.65
N ILE A 268 -8.16 15.04 -9.47
CA ILE A 268 -7.41 14.88 -8.22
C ILE A 268 -6.67 13.54 -8.24
N LYS A 269 -7.32 12.45 -8.70
CA LYS A 269 -6.68 11.15 -8.86
C LYS A 269 -5.45 11.23 -9.77
N THR A 270 -5.56 11.86 -10.94
CA THR A 270 -4.42 11.98 -11.86
C THR A 270 -3.30 12.83 -11.27
N ARG A 271 -3.61 13.97 -10.65
CA ARG A 271 -2.60 14.82 -9.99
C ARG A 271 -1.87 14.10 -8.86
N LEU A 272 -2.57 13.26 -8.10
CA LEU A 272 -1.95 12.45 -7.06
C LEU A 272 -1.00 11.40 -7.65
N LEU A 273 -1.37 10.76 -8.76
CA LEU A 273 -0.49 9.84 -9.46
C LEU A 273 0.76 10.56 -10.00
N ASP A 274 0.58 11.73 -10.62
CA ASP A 274 1.68 12.52 -11.19
C ASP A 274 2.62 13.07 -10.12
N ALA A 275 2.11 13.32 -8.91
CA ALA A 275 2.91 13.78 -7.78
C ALA A 275 3.87 12.69 -7.25
N VAL A 276 3.54 11.41 -7.44
CA VAL A 276 4.39 10.30 -7.00
C VAL A 276 5.56 10.13 -7.97
N HIS A 277 6.64 10.85 -7.69
CA HIS A 277 7.92 10.64 -8.35
C HIS A 277 8.61 9.44 -7.70
N LEU A 278 8.52 8.29 -8.35
CA LEU A 278 9.32 7.13 -7.96
C LEU A 278 10.78 7.42 -8.35
N SER A 279 11.69 7.25 -7.38
CA SER A 279 13.12 7.18 -7.64
C SER A 279 13.42 6.11 -8.71
N PRO A 280 14.59 6.17 -9.38
CA PRO A 280 14.95 5.16 -10.38
C PRO A 280 14.85 3.76 -9.75
N THR A 281 13.81 3.04 -10.15
CA THR A 281 13.44 1.71 -9.69
C THR A 281 13.39 0.79 -10.90
N PRO A 282 13.70 -0.51 -10.75
CA PRO A 282 13.53 -1.48 -11.82
C PRO A 282 12.11 -1.41 -12.41
N GLU A 283 11.97 -1.54 -13.72
CA GLU A 283 10.68 -1.39 -14.42
C GLU A 283 9.58 -2.29 -13.83
N ALA A 284 9.93 -3.52 -13.44
CA ALA A 284 9.00 -4.45 -12.80
C ALA A 284 8.53 -3.94 -11.41
N ALA A 285 9.42 -3.38 -10.60
CA ALA A 285 9.07 -2.77 -9.32
C ALA A 285 8.21 -1.52 -9.52
N ARG A 286 8.53 -0.70 -10.53
CA ARG A 286 7.74 0.46 -10.90
C ARG A 286 6.31 0.08 -11.31
N ALA A 287 6.16 -0.93 -12.17
CA ALA A 287 4.84 -1.41 -12.59
C ALA A 287 4.02 -1.92 -11.41
N PHE A 288 4.64 -2.69 -10.51
CA PHE A 288 4.02 -3.16 -9.28
C PHE A 288 3.54 -1.99 -8.39
N ILE A 289 4.42 -1.02 -8.11
CA ILE A 289 4.09 0.14 -7.28
C ILE A 289 2.96 0.97 -7.91
N MET A 290 3.00 1.19 -9.23
CA MET A 290 1.96 1.93 -9.94
C MET A 290 0.61 1.20 -9.89
N ASN A 291 0.59 -0.12 -10.05
CA ASN A 291 -0.64 -0.92 -9.92
C ASN A 291 -1.22 -0.81 -8.51
N LEU A 292 -0.37 -0.87 -7.48
CA LEU A 292 -0.77 -0.72 -6.09
C LEU A 292 -1.33 0.68 -5.80
N LEU A 293 -0.66 1.73 -6.28
CA LEU A 293 -1.10 3.12 -6.15
C LEU A 293 -2.43 3.36 -6.86
N GLN A 294 -2.57 2.89 -8.09
CA GLN A 294 -3.82 3.01 -8.85
C GLN A 294 -4.97 2.32 -8.12
N THR A 295 -4.76 1.07 -7.68
CA THR A 295 -5.76 0.29 -6.94
C THR A 295 -6.16 0.99 -5.63
N GLY A 296 -5.18 1.51 -4.88
CA GLY A 296 -5.43 2.22 -3.63
C GLY A 296 -6.19 3.54 -3.85
N LEU A 297 -5.82 4.31 -4.87
CA LEU A 297 -6.55 5.53 -5.23
C LEU A 297 -7.97 5.20 -5.70
N ASP A 298 -8.18 4.15 -6.49
CA ASP A 298 -9.52 3.74 -6.90
C ASP A 298 -10.41 3.36 -5.71
N GLU A 299 -9.86 2.65 -4.72
CA GLU A 299 -10.58 2.32 -3.50
C GLU A 299 -10.90 3.59 -2.68
N LEU A 300 -9.94 4.51 -2.57
CA LEU A 300 -10.09 5.77 -1.84
C LEU A 300 -11.18 6.65 -2.47
N PHE A 301 -11.11 6.87 -3.78
CA PHE A 301 -12.05 7.70 -4.52
C PHE A 301 -13.43 7.05 -4.66
N ARG A 302 -13.55 5.72 -4.56
CA ARG A 302 -14.85 5.05 -4.44
C ARG A 302 -15.59 5.52 -3.19
N GLY A 303 -14.89 5.67 -2.06
CA GLY A 303 -15.47 6.24 -0.83
C GLY A 303 -15.99 7.67 -1.03
N VAL A 304 -15.17 8.53 -1.67
CA VAL A 304 -15.53 9.93 -1.96
C VAL A 304 -16.74 10.00 -2.91
N LYS A 305 -16.77 9.16 -3.96
CA LYS A 305 -17.88 9.07 -4.90
C LYS A 305 -19.16 8.61 -4.22
N ASN A 306 -19.09 7.62 -3.32
CA ASN A 306 -20.28 7.16 -2.59
C ASN A 306 -20.82 8.28 -1.69
N ALA A 307 -19.94 9.02 -1.01
CA ALA A 307 -20.35 10.18 -0.21
C ALA A 307 -20.97 11.29 -1.09
N SER A 308 -20.41 11.57 -2.27
CA SER A 308 -20.96 12.59 -3.18
C SER A 308 -22.33 12.20 -3.74
N VAL A 309 -22.57 10.91 -4.03
CA VAL A 309 -23.90 10.39 -4.42
C VAL A 309 -24.92 10.63 -3.31
N VAL A 310 -24.58 10.30 -2.06
CA VAL A 310 -25.48 10.50 -0.92
C VAL A 310 -25.83 11.98 -0.73
N LEU A 311 -24.85 12.88 -0.82
CA LEU A 311 -25.07 14.32 -0.75
C LEU A 311 -25.95 14.83 -1.90
N PHE A 312 -25.74 14.31 -3.10
CA PHE A 312 -26.55 14.66 -4.27
C PHE A 312 -28.01 14.22 -4.12
N ILE A 313 -28.25 12.98 -3.66
CA ILE A 313 -29.61 12.49 -3.39
C ILE A 313 -30.28 13.34 -2.31
N ALA A 314 -29.57 13.66 -1.22
CA ALA A 314 -30.10 14.53 -0.17
C ALA A 314 -30.48 15.92 -0.72
N ALA A 315 -29.62 16.51 -1.55
CA ALA A 315 -29.91 17.78 -2.22
C ALA A 315 -31.14 17.69 -3.14
N LEU A 316 -31.27 16.61 -3.90
CA LEU A 316 -32.39 16.38 -4.81
C LEU A 316 -33.71 16.22 -4.05
N VAL A 317 -33.71 15.45 -2.96
CA VAL A 317 -34.89 15.28 -2.08
C VAL A 317 -35.32 16.64 -1.53
N LEU A 318 -34.40 17.43 -0.98
CA LEU A 318 -34.70 18.77 -0.48
C LEU A 318 -35.25 19.68 -1.58
N PHE A 319 -34.70 19.60 -2.78
CA PHE A 319 -35.17 20.38 -3.93
C PHE A 319 -36.59 19.97 -4.38
N VAL A 320 -36.89 18.68 -4.46
CA VAL A 320 -38.23 18.17 -4.80
C VAL A 320 -39.25 18.61 -3.75
N LEU A 321 -38.91 18.53 -2.46
CA LEU A 321 -39.75 19.02 -1.37
C LEU A 321 -39.99 20.54 -1.48
N ALA A 322 -38.94 21.32 -1.81
CA ALA A 322 -39.08 22.75 -2.05
C ALA A 322 -40.03 23.03 -3.22
N TRP A 323 -39.93 22.26 -4.31
CA TRP A 323 -40.81 22.38 -5.47
C TRP A 323 -42.26 22.02 -5.15
N LYS A 324 -42.49 20.91 -4.42
CA LYS A 324 -43.84 20.49 -4.00
C LYS A 324 -44.52 21.54 -3.12
N SER A 325 -43.79 22.15 -2.18
CA SER A 325 -44.30 23.21 -1.31
C SER A 325 -44.76 24.47 -2.07
N ARG A 326 -44.33 24.65 -3.33
CA ARG A 326 -44.81 25.74 -4.20
C ARG A 326 -46.26 25.54 -4.63
N LYS A 327 -46.68 24.28 -4.88
CA LYS A 327 -48.04 23.98 -5.36
C LYS A 327 -49.09 24.22 -4.28
N GLU A 328 -48.76 23.96 -3.02
CA GLU A 328 -49.67 24.13 -1.87
C GLU A 328 -49.94 25.59 -1.52
N ASN A 329 -49.06 26.52 -1.93
CA ASN A 329 -49.21 27.95 -1.65
C ASN A 329 -49.67 28.75 -2.89
N ALA A 330 -50.02 28.09 -3.99
CA ALA A 330 -50.66 28.77 -5.11
C ALA A 330 -52.12 29.08 -4.71
N PRO A 331 -52.60 30.33 -4.87
CA PRO A 331 -53.99 30.65 -4.55
C PRO A 331 -54.92 29.75 -5.38
N ALA A 332 -55.82 29.06 -4.68
CA ALA A 332 -56.85 28.25 -5.32
C ALA A 332 -57.85 29.19 -6.01
N GLY A 333 -57.67 29.41 -7.31
CA GLY A 333 -58.61 30.18 -8.13
C GLY A 333 -58.20 31.64 -8.36
N LEU A 334 -57.59 31.86 -9.52
CA LEU A 334 -57.91 32.95 -10.45
C LEU A 334 -58.19 32.29 -11.80
#